data_AF-A0A2E3KEE3-F1
#
_entry.id   AF-A0A2E3KEE3-F1
#
_cell.length_a   1.000
_cell.length_b   1.000
_cell.length_c   1.000
_cell.angle_alpha   90.00
_cell.angle_beta   90.00
_cell.angle_gamma   90.00
#
_symmetry.space_group_name_H-M   'P 1'
#
loop_
_entity.id
_entity.type
_entity.pdbx_description
1 polymer ?
#
loop_
_entity_poly.entity_id
_entity_poly.type
_entity_poly.pdbx_seq_one_letter_code
_entity_poly.pdbx_strand_id
1 'polypeptide(L)'
;MKKALVSNYVGGVKEEKTNSSKRSPVKFSSVSNVAECSEGSDHFIAEDGVVFAGKHLLIDLWGASNLDDINYIRTTLENIVNECNATLLHIHLHQFTENGGISGVALLAESHVSIHTWPERDYAALDVFMCGQVSPAAAVPVLRKAFQPTSLQVKNYKRGVIE
;
A
#
# COMPACT_ATOMS: atom_id res chain seq x y z
N MET A 1 -21.99 1.80 -31.20
CA MET A 1 -22.06 3.12 -30.55
C MET A 1 -23.25 3.18 -29.60
N LYS A 2 -23.01 3.14 -28.29
CA LYS A 2 -23.96 3.60 -27.25
C LYS A 2 -23.12 4.27 -26.16
N LYS A 3 -23.32 5.58 -25.96
CA LYS A 3 -22.63 6.41 -24.96
C LYS A 3 -23.17 6.04 -23.57
N ALA A 4 -22.28 5.68 -22.64
CA ALA A 4 -22.61 5.60 -21.23
C ALA A 4 -22.45 6.98 -20.59
N LEU A 5 -23.46 7.37 -19.81
CA LEU A 5 -23.58 8.64 -19.12
C LEU A 5 -22.61 8.72 -17.94
N VAL A 6 -21.87 9.83 -17.86
CA VAL A 6 -21.04 10.20 -16.71
C VAL A 6 -21.95 10.81 -15.65
N SER A 7 -22.02 10.18 -14.48
CA SER A 7 -22.71 10.73 -13.30
C SER A 7 -21.70 11.51 -12.45
N ASN A 8 -21.82 12.84 -12.46
CA ASN A 8 -21.05 13.72 -11.59
C ASN A 8 -21.76 13.85 -10.24
N TYR A 9 -21.21 13.24 -9.21
CA TYR A 9 -21.65 13.46 -7.83
C TYR A 9 -20.71 14.49 -7.18
N VAL A 10 -21.21 15.72 -7.03
CA VAL A 10 -20.53 16.79 -6.26
C VAL A 10 -21.30 16.94 -4.95
N GLY A 11 -20.80 16.31 -3.89
CA GLY A 11 -21.32 16.44 -2.53
C GLY A 11 -20.74 17.70 -1.88
N GLY A 12 -21.62 18.63 -1.52
CA GLY A 12 -21.26 19.89 -0.87
C GLY A 12 -20.74 19.72 0.56
N VAL A 13 -19.70 20.48 0.90
CA VAL A 13 -19.25 20.69 2.27
C VAL A 13 -19.56 22.15 2.63
N LYS A 14 -20.28 22.34 3.75
CA LYS A 14 -20.53 23.65 4.35
C LYS A 14 -19.27 24.09 5.10
N GLU A 15 -18.78 25.30 4.80
CA GLU A 15 -17.75 25.97 5.60
C GLU A 15 -18.33 26.42 6.95
N GLU A 16 -17.70 26.01 8.05
CA GLU A 16 -17.96 26.53 9.39
C GLU A 16 -16.80 27.46 9.79
N LYS A 17 -17.10 28.76 9.89
CA LYS A 17 -16.17 29.78 10.38
C LYS A 17 -16.07 29.69 11.89
N THR A 18 -14.88 29.44 12.43
CA THR A 18 -14.60 29.69 13.84
C THR A 18 -13.39 30.62 14.02
N ASN A 19 -13.50 31.40 15.08
CA ASN A 19 -12.96 32.74 15.25
C ASN A 19 -11.53 32.75 15.80
N SER A 20 -10.81 33.82 15.46
CA SER A 20 -9.44 34.13 15.87
C SER A 20 -9.29 34.15 17.40
N SER A 21 -8.26 33.46 17.91
CA SER A 21 -7.65 33.83 19.19
C SER A 21 -6.13 33.75 19.11
N LYS A 22 -5.51 34.74 19.76
CA LYS A 22 -4.14 35.24 19.62
C LYS A 22 -3.09 34.19 20.01
N ARG A 23 -2.10 33.93 19.15
CA ARG A 23 -0.85 33.25 19.53
C ARG A 23 0.25 34.29 19.78
N SER A 24 0.79 34.29 20.99
CA SER A 24 1.97 35.06 21.39
C SER A 24 3.24 34.47 20.76
N PRO A 25 4.31 35.26 20.51
CA PRO A 25 5.50 34.77 19.83
C PRO A 25 6.34 33.91 20.78
N VAL A 26 6.73 32.72 20.32
CA VAL A 26 7.67 31.83 21.03
C VAL A 26 9.08 32.41 20.91
N LYS A 27 9.75 32.63 22.04
CA LYS A 27 11.16 33.04 22.10
C LYS A 27 12.05 31.82 21.82
N PHE A 28 12.94 31.94 20.85
CA PHE A 28 14.03 30.98 20.66
C PHE A 28 15.19 31.33 21.61
N SER A 29 15.53 30.42 22.52
CA SER A 29 16.82 30.40 23.19
C SER A 29 17.64 29.21 22.67
N SER A 30 18.90 29.50 22.40
CA SER A 30 19.87 28.69 21.69
C SER A 30 20.43 27.48 22.46
N VAL A 31 20.91 26.53 21.66
CA VAL A 31 22.00 25.55 21.84
C VAL A 31 21.60 24.11 22.22
N SER A 32 21.96 23.23 21.27
CA SER A 32 22.37 21.81 21.36
C SER A 32 21.62 20.88 22.30
N ASN A 33 20.95 19.88 21.72
CA ASN A 33 21.15 18.50 22.14
C ASN A 33 20.66 17.51 21.07
N VAL A 34 21.44 16.44 20.95
CA VAL A 34 21.10 15.16 20.31
C VAL A 34 19.65 14.80 20.64
N ALA A 35 18.84 14.53 19.61
CA ALA A 35 17.45 14.18 19.78
C ALA A 35 17.34 12.80 20.45
N GLU A 36 17.01 12.80 21.74
CA GLU A 36 16.32 11.69 22.38
C GLU A 36 14.96 11.52 21.69
N CYS A 37 14.73 10.36 21.07
CA CYS A 37 13.40 9.95 20.66
C CYS A 37 12.54 9.81 21.91
N SER A 38 11.73 10.82 22.19
CA SER A 38 10.69 10.76 23.23
C SER A 38 9.68 9.69 22.88
N GLU A 39 9.32 8.85 23.85
CA GLU A 39 8.23 7.89 23.78
C GLU A 39 6.91 8.59 23.41
N GLY A 40 6.61 8.56 22.11
CA GLY A 40 5.38 9.00 21.48
C GLY A 40 5.19 8.15 20.22
N SER A 41 4.05 7.46 20.15
CA SER A 41 3.72 6.36 19.24
C SER A 41 3.56 6.76 17.76
N ASP A 42 4.56 7.38 17.16
CA ASP A 42 4.52 7.68 15.73
C ASP A 42 5.23 6.55 14.98
N HIS A 43 4.47 5.74 14.24
CA HIS A 43 4.87 4.51 13.54
C HIS A 43 5.87 4.73 12.37
N PHE A 44 6.60 5.84 12.39
CA PHE A 44 7.56 6.22 11.38
C PHE A 44 8.85 5.38 11.48
N ILE A 45 9.43 5.12 10.32
CA ILE A 45 10.66 4.35 10.11
C ILE A 45 11.78 5.35 9.85
N ALA A 46 12.93 5.17 10.51
CA ALA A 46 14.16 5.89 10.23
C ALA A 46 15.16 4.98 9.51
N GLU A 47 15.54 5.31 8.27
CA GLU A 47 16.48 4.53 7.45
C GLU A 47 17.31 5.45 6.56
N ASP A 48 18.63 5.27 6.58
CA ASP A 48 19.62 6.07 5.84
C ASP A 48 19.47 7.59 6.06
N GLY A 49 19.17 7.99 7.30
CA GLY A 49 18.98 9.40 7.66
C GLY A 49 17.67 10.01 7.18
N VAL A 50 16.74 9.21 6.66
CA VAL A 50 15.40 9.65 6.22
C VAL A 50 14.33 9.04 7.14
N VAL A 51 13.42 9.88 7.62
CA VAL A 51 12.26 9.45 8.42
C VAL A 51 11.02 9.44 7.52
N PHE A 52 10.26 8.35 7.52
CA PHE A 52 9.08 8.19 6.66
C PHE A 52 8.06 7.20 7.25
N ALA A 53 6.79 7.28 6.83
CA ALA A 53 5.70 6.48 7.39
C ALA A 53 5.73 5.00 6.98
N GLY A 54 6.18 4.67 5.77
CA GLY A 54 6.22 3.29 5.30
C GLY A 54 6.84 3.10 3.91
N LYS A 55 7.06 1.84 3.52
CA LYS A 55 7.57 1.47 2.19
C LYS A 55 6.44 0.95 1.31
N HIS A 56 6.37 1.45 0.09
CA HIS A 56 5.37 1.05 -0.90
C HIS A 56 6.05 0.48 -2.13
N LEU A 57 5.83 -0.80 -2.38
CA LEU A 57 6.32 -1.48 -3.57
C LEU A 57 5.20 -1.54 -4.60
N LEU A 58 5.47 -1.03 -5.79
CA LEU A 58 4.66 -1.27 -6.98
C LEU A 58 5.33 -2.38 -7.79
N ILE A 59 4.60 -3.46 -8.04
CA ILE A 59 5.13 -4.69 -8.62
C ILE A 59 4.33 -5.05 -9.87
N ASP A 60 5.03 -5.15 -11.00
CA ASP A 60 4.47 -5.60 -12.27
C ASP A 60 5.00 -7.00 -12.59
N LEU A 61 4.10 -7.95 -12.80
CA LEU A 61 4.39 -9.33 -13.19
C LEU A 61 3.98 -9.55 -14.65
N TRP A 62 4.92 -10.00 -15.48
CA TRP A 62 4.69 -10.31 -16.91
C TRP A 62 5.00 -11.77 -17.22
N GLY A 63 4.17 -12.39 -18.06
CA GLY A 63 4.25 -13.83 -18.34
C GLY A 63 3.94 -14.66 -17.10
N ALA A 64 2.99 -14.20 -16.28
CA ALA A 64 2.55 -14.83 -15.05
C ALA A 64 1.43 -15.86 -15.29
N SER A 65 1.36 -16.86 -14.44
CA SER A 65 0.37 -17.95 -14.45
C SER A 65 -0.51 -17.92 -13.19
N ASN A 66 -1.56 -18.73 -13.11
CA ASN A 66 -2.49 -18.80 -11.95
C ASN A 66 -3.18 -17.47 -11.62
N LEU A 67 -3.57 -16.73 -12.66
CA LEU A 67 -4.11 -15.37 -12.55
C LEU A 67 -5.64 -15.31 -12.42
N ASP A 68 -6.31 -16.44 -12.55
CA ASP A 68 -7.77 -16.60 -12.59
C ASP A 68 -8.31 -17.57 -11.52
N ASP A 69 -7.47 -18.04 -10.59
CA ASP A 69 -7.89 -18.84 -9.44
C ASP A 69 -7.99 -17.96 -8.18
N ILE A 70 -9.23 -17.65 -7.79
CA ILE A 70 -9.52 -16.79 -6.63
C ILE A 70 -9.03 -17.38 -5.31
N ASN A 71 -9.03 -18.71 -5.16
CA ASN A 71 -8.54 -19.34 -3.94
C ASN A 71 -7.01 -19.33 -3.92
N TYR A 72 -6.37 -19.57 -5.06
CA TYR A 72 -4.93 -19.48 -5.19
C TYR A 72 -4.41 -18.06 -4.88
N ILE A 73 -5.08 -17.03 -5.40
CA ILE A 73 -4.76 -15.63 -5.11
C ILE A 73 -4.99 -15.32 -3.63
N ARG A 74 -6.09 -15.78 -3.02
CA ARG A 74 -6.32 -15.63 -1.58
C ARG A 74 -5.16 -16.18 -0.75
N THR A 75 -4.79 -17.45 -0.98
CA THR A 75 -3.68 -18.09 -0.27
C THR A 75 -2.35 -17.38 -0.54
N THR A 76 -2.15 -16.86 -1.75
CA THR A 76 -0.94 -16.07 -2.06
C THR A 76 -0.89 -14.77 -1.26
N LEU A 77 -2.00 -14.04 -1.12
CA LEU A 77 -2.07 -12.84 -0.29
C LEU A 77 -1.84 -13.17 1.19
N GLU A 78 -2.40 -14.26 1.71
CA GLU A 78 -2.16 -14.72 3.08
C GLU A 78 -0.68 -15.04 3.31
N ASN A 79 -0.03 -15.71 2.36
CA ASN A 79 1.41 -16.00 2.41
C ASN A 79 2.25 -14.73 2.40
N ILE A 80 1.91 -13.74 1.56
CA ILE A 80 2.60 -12.44 1.56
C ILE A 80 2.52 -11.78 2.93
N VAL A 81 1.32 -11.76 3.53
CA VAL A 81 1.11 -11.12 4.82
C VAL A 81 1.92 -11.80 5.93
N ASN A 82 1.95 -13.13 5.93
CA ASN A 82 2.76 -13.92 6.87
C ASN A 82 4.27 -13.67 6.70
N GLU A 83 4.79 -13.75 5.47
CA GLU A 83 6.22 -13.58 5.18
C GLU A 83 6.71 -12.14 5.43
N CYS A 84 5.82 -11.15 5.27
CA CYS A 84 6.12 -9.76 5.58
C CYS A 84 5.99 -9.42 7.07
N ASN A 85 5.58 -10.37 7.92
CA ASN A 85 5.27 -10.18 9.35
C ASN A 85 4.22 -9.08 9.60
N ALA A 86 3.19 -9.03 8.75
CA ALA A 86 2.11 -8.06 8.86
C ALA A 86 0.84 -8.67 9.50
N THR A 87 0.03 -7.82 10.13
CA THR A 87 -1.25 -8.24 10.72
C THR A 87 -2.37 -8.12 9.70
N LEU A 88 -2.93 -9.27 9.29
CA LEU A 88 -4.10 -9.32 8.41
C LEU A 88 -5.38 -8.94 9.16
N LEU A 89 -6.16 -8.01 8.60
CA LEU A 89 -7.52 -7.73 9.05
C LEU A 89 -8.54 -8.50 8.20
N HIS A 90 -8.57 -8.22 6.89
CA HIS A 90 -9.56 -8.79 5.97
C HIS A 90 -8.98 -8.96 4.56
N ILE A 91 -9.52 -9.92 3.80
CA ILE A 91 -9.23 -10.08 2.38
C ILE A 91 -10.54 -10.02 1.60
N HIS A 92 -10.64 -9.05 0.70
CA HIS A 92 -11.73 -8.90 -0.26
C HIS A 92 -11.23 -9.21 -1.66
N LEU A 93 -11.89 -10.13 -2.36
CA LEU A 93 -11.58 -10.52 -3.73
C LEU A 93 -12.86 -10.44 -4.57
N HIS A 94 -12.70 -10.02 -5.82
CA HIS A 94 -13.73 -10.05 -6.84
C HIS A 94 -13.16 -10.66 -8.11
N GLN A 95 -13.82 -11.70 -8.63
CA GLN A 95 -13.48 -12.32 -9.90
C GLN A 95 -14.48 -11.89 -10.97
N PHE A 96 -13.96 -11.38 -12.09
CA PHE A 96 -14.74 -10.96 -13.24
C PHE A 96 -15.13 -12.15 -14.12
N THR A 97 -16.33 -12.14 -14.68
CA THR A 97 -16.85 -13.29 -15.45
C THR A 97 -16.38 -13.30 -16.90
N GLU A 98 -15.94 -12.18 -17.46
CA GLU A 98 -15.60 -12.06 -18.88
C GLU A 98 -14.24 -12.68 -19.23
N ASN A 99 -13.22 -12.45 -18.40
CA ASN A 99 -11.85 -12.88 -18.64
C ASN A 99 -11.24 -13.67 -17.46
N GLY A 100 -12.00 -13.91 -16.40
CA GLY A 100 -11.54 -14.59 -15.19
C GLY A 100 -10.59 -13.76 -14.34
N GLY A 101 -10.31 -12.51 -14.71
CA GLY A 101 -9.43 -11.61 -13.97
C GLY A 101 -9.94 -11.34 -12.55
N ILE A 102 -9.02 -11.02 -11.65
CA ILE A 102 -9.30 -10.88 -10.23
C ILE A 102 -8.77 -9.54 -9.74
N SER A 103 -9.61 -8.80 -9.03
CA SER A 103 -9.22 -7.64 -8.22
C SER A 103 -9.33 -8.00 -6.75
N GLY A 104 -8.29 -7.67 -5.99
CA GLY A 104 -8.18 -8.08 -4.60
C GLY A 104 -7.48 -7.05 -3.73
N VAL A 105 -7.86 -7.01 -2.46
CA VAL A 105 -7.16 -6.27 -1.41
C VAL A 105 -7.12 -7.07 -0.11
N ALA A 106 -5.93 -7.24 0.45
CA ALA A 106 -5.70 -7.63 1.82
C ALA A 106 -5.49 -6.35 2.64
N LEU A 107 -6.45 -6.02 3.49
CA LEU A 107 -6.36 -4.90 4.41
C LEU A 107 -5.54 -5.32 5.64
N LEU A 108 -4.52 -4.54 5.94
CA LEU A 108 -3.62 -4.75 7.07
C LEU A 108 -3.92 -3.73 8.17
N ALA A 109 -3.41 -3.95 9.38
CA ALA A 109 -3.66 -3.05 10.52
C ALA A 109 -3.45 -1.57 10.19
N GLU A 110 -2.43 -1.23 9.38
CA GLU A 110 -2.05 0.16 9.07
C GLU A 110 -1.77 0.38 7.57
N SER A 111 -2.11 -0.58 6.70
CA SER A 111 -1.73 -0.53 5.27
C SER A 111 -2.50 -1.55 4.41
N HIS A 112 -1.98 -1.94 3.25
CA HIS A 112 -2.64 -2.91 2.36
C HIS A 112 -1.69 -3.65 1.43
N VAL A 113 -2.17 -4.80 0.93
CA VAL A 113 -1.67 -5.43 -0.30
C VAL A 113 -2.82 -5.49 -1.29
N SER A 114 -2.68 -4.94 -2.50
CA SER A 114 -3.66 -5.12 -3.58
C SER A 114 -3.09 -5.87 -4.77
N ILE A 115 -3.98 -6.52 -5.51
CA ILE A 115 -3.68 -7.26 -6.74
C ILE A 115 -4.77 -7.02 -7.78
N HIS A 116 -4.35 -6.82 -9.02
CA HIS A 116 -5.22 -6.81 -10.19
C HIS A 116 -4.61 -7.72 -11.26
N THR A 117 -5.38 -8.69 -11.76
CA THR A 117 -4.90 -9.65 -12.76
C THR A 117 -5.61 -9.49 -14.09
N TRP A 118 -4.86 -9.75 -15.16
CA TRP A 118 -5.30 -9.83 -16.55
C TRP A 118 -4.79 -11.16 -17.13
N PRO A 119 -5.50 -12.28 -16.90
CA PRO A 119 -5.12 -13.60 -17.40
C PRO A 119 -4.89 -13.61 -18.91
N GLU A 120 -5.69 -12.86 -19.68
CA GLU A 120 -5.58 -12.74 -21.13
C GLU A 120 -4.31 -12.03 -21.62
N ARG A 121 -3.52 -11.46 -20.71
CA ARG A 121 -2.24 -10.78 -20.97
C ARG A 121 -1.07 -11.40 -20.21
N ASP A 122 -1.30 -12.50 -19.49
CA ASP A 122 -0.33 -13.07 -18.54
C ASP A 122 0.26 -11.99 -17.60
N TYR A 123 -0.58 -11.06 -17.14
CA TYR A 123 -0.16 -9.86 -16.42
C TYR A 123 -0.85 -9.72 -15.07
N ALA A 124 -0.09 -9.30 -14.05
CA ALA A 124 -0.65 -8.85 -12.78
C ALA A 124 0.08 -7.60 -12.27
N ALA A 125 -0.70 -6.66 -11.73
CA ALA A 125 -0.20 -5.49 -11.02
C ALA A 125 -0.47 -5.66 -9.52
N LEU A 126 0.52 -5.36 -8.68
CA LEU A 126 0.39 -5.41 -7.24
C LEU A 126 0.95 -4.17 -6.56
N ASP A 127 0.30 -3.80 -5.47
CA ASP A 127 0.74 -2.75 -4.55
C ASP A 127 0.96 -3.41 -3.19
N VAL A 128 2.18 -3.33 -2.66
CA VAL A 128 2.53 -3.82 -1.32
C VAL A 128 2.98 -2.61 -0.50
N PHE A 129 2.04 -2.03 0.23
CA PHE A 129 2.30 -0.91 1.12
C PHE A 129 2.30 -1.38 2.56
N MET A 130 3.37 -1.12 3.31
CA MET A 130 3.41 -1.43 4.73
C MET A 130 4.21 -0.41 5.57
N CYS A 131 3.80 -0.28 6.83
CA CYS A 131 4.31 0.66 7.83
C CYS A 131 4.93 -0.11 9.01
N GLY A 132 5.83 0.53 9.76
CA GLY A 132 6.47 -0.07 10.94
C GLY A 132 7.54 -1.14 10.63
N GLN A 133 7.75 -2.05 11.59
CA GLN A 133 8.80 -3.09 11.56
C GLN A 133 8.39 -4.33 10.74
N VAL A 134 8.09 -4.10 9.47
CA VAL A 134 7.63 -5.11 8.49
C VAL A 134 8.56 -5.15 7.28
N SER A 135 8.51 -6.24 6.52
CA SER A 135 9.40 -6.44 5.37
C SER A 135 8.63 -6.59 4.05
N PRO A 136 8.21 -5.48 3.40
CA PRO A 136 7.49 -5.55 2.12
C PRO A 136 8.26 -6.28 1.01
N ALA A 137 9.59 -6.26 1.06
CA ALA A 137 10.44 -6.95 0.10
C ALA A 137 10.26 -8.49 0.16
N ALA A 138 9.81 -9.04 1.29
CA ALA A 138 9.50 -10.46 1.43
C ALA A 138 8.32 -10.92 0.56
N ALA A 139 7.48 -10.00 0.07
CA ALA A 139 6.43 -10.32 -0.89
C ALA A 139 6.99 -10.82 -2.23
N VAL A 140 8.15 -10.31 -2.66
CA VAL A 140 8.74 -10.61 -3.98
C VAL A 140 9.02 -12.11 -4.20
N PRO A 141 9.71 -12.83 -3.29
CA PRO A 141 9.91 -14.27 -3.45
C PRO A 141 8.60 -15.07 -3.43
N VAL A 142 7.60 -14.66 -2.65
CA VAL A 142 6.26 -15.30 -2.64
C VAL A 142 5.62 -15.17 -4.01
N LEU A 143 5.58 -13.95 -4.57
CA LEU A 143 5.02 -13.67 -5.90
C LEU A 143 5.74 -14.43 -7.00
N ARG A 144 7.08 -14.49 -6.95
CA ARG A 144 7.88 -15.24 -7.91
C ARG A 144 7.52 -16.72 -7.91
N LYS A 145 7.35 -17.32 -6.73
CA LYS A 145 6.97 -18.73 -6.58
C LYS A 145 5.53 -18.98 -7.03
N ALA A 146 4.60 -18.11 -6.67
CA ALA A 146 3.17 -18.30 -6.92
C ALA A 146 2.83 -18.16 -8.41
N PHE A 147 3.32 -17.10 -9.04
CA PHE A 147 2.89 -16.72 -10.39
C PHE A 147 3.91 -17.09 -11.47
N GLN A 148 5.15 -17.45 -11.10
CA GLN A 148 6.23 -17.84 -12.02
C GLN A 148 6.39 -16.90 -13.23
N PRO A 149 6.44 -15.58 -13.02
CA PRO A 149 6.48 -14.62 -14.11
C PRO A 149 7.80 -14.72 -14.88
N THR A 150 7.73 -14.57 -16.20
CA THR A 150 8.92 -14.39 -17.05
C THR A 150 9.68 -13.11 -16.73
N SER A 151 9.00 -12.06 -16.28
CA SER A 151 9.59 -10.79 -15.86
C SER A 151 8.86 -10.24 -14.63
N LEU A 152 9.63 -9.80 -13.64
CA LEU A 152 9.14 -9.19 -12.40
C LEU A 152 9.85 -7.85 -12.22
N GLN A 153 9.09 -6.76 -12.21
CA GLN A 153 9.60 -5.41 -12.00
C GLN A 153 9.12 -4.87 -10.65
N VAL A 154 10.00 -4.22 -9.90
CA VAL A 154 9.67 -3.63 -8.59
C VAL A 154 10.12 -2.18 -8.56
N LYS A 155 9.21 -1.29 -8.19
CA LYS A 155 9.53 0.10 -7.83
C LYS A 155 9.23 0.31 -6.36
N ASN A 156 10.18 0.86 -5.62
CA ASN A 156 10.05 1.09 -4.19
C ASN A 156 9.95 2.59 -3.89
N TYR A 157 9.00 2.98 -3.07
CA TYR A 157 8.75 4.34 -2.66
C TYR A 157 8.68 4.46 -1.13
N LYS A 158 9.42 5.41 -0.56
CA LYS A 158 9.20 5.88 0.81
C LYS A 158 7.96 6.76 0.83
N ARG A 159 7.01 6.49 1.73
CA ARG A 159 5.74 7.23 1.85
C ARG A 159 5.78 8.12 3.10
N GLY A 160 5.31 9.36 2.98
CA GLY A 160 5.26 10.29 4.11
C GLY A 160 6.65 10.66 4.64
N VAL A 161 7.58 11.01 3.75
CA VAL A 161 8.93 11.47 4.14
C VAL A 161 8.80 12.79 4.91
N ILE A 162 9.49 12.88 6.06
CA ILE A 162 9.64 14.10 6.84
C ILE A 162 11.02 14.68 6.52
N GLU A 163 11.03 15.95 6.07
CA GLU A 163 12.23 16.75 5.79
C GLU A 163 12.62 17.63 6.97
#